data_AF-A0A329S2S7-F1
#
_entry.id   AF-A0A329S2S7-F1
#
_cell.length_a   1.000
_cell.length_b   1.000
_cell.length_c   1.000
_cell.angle_alpha   90.00
_cell.angle_beta   90.00
_cell.angle_gamma   90.00
#
_symmetry.space_group_name_H-M   'P 1'
#
loop_
_entity.id
_entity.type
_entity.pdbx_description
1 polymer ?
#
loop_
_entity_poly.entity_id
_entity_poly.type
_entity_poly.pdbx_seq_one_letter_code
_entity_poly.pdbx_strand_id
1 'polypeptide(L)'
;MILFLAIVLLYAVSATATSLGGREDEFRRPVPGNANIPIANDPVDSIEVVYPAPGAIEKAPVGFNTQINLHPESAKLFAARYKDGSVCVEVNGAVVDCSPMGRTEFRYHQVGNCTVRAYLKRSGSLELGDRTFDFESAPISFTIMNETDYDEHIARAIRNNELKHRPGYRLSLIEWARVQFKRPSDELLQRLELAEPSIMSATEVQSDLLLIVGVKTAVVSHFSFRQAIRETWASKSALPEGVKVIFLGCRPFATVSEEEGDKLTEEAQLREIWESIELEKRVYGDLLTDELDCDDSYFRLADKTKQFLHFAATKYPTAKYVMVADDDLYLRLDKISARLQRLDQSKRYYAGHVRAIENAMKQPPIRDPESRNYLLSAQYQLNELPPFALGANFFLSMDCAKFVSRNHGRLRDLGGMDDITVALWMLTMQIHPKPFNGLKYLNSGTCRDDLVSLSDLSESAIRVIHANIQEHHRFCHDFQRRVWLRPNIGAPTEGHPRLLVFDREALYFDFAFRTTSKETWAGQLITTVSTNTHAGVKVAYFPASETFSTYLRKICTQIQINFPSAITACADLNDQVRAQLLEFYNKQAVDKPVDTLQLEKWKLCLEQQ
;
A
#
# COMPACT_ATOMS: atom_id res chain seq x y z
N MET A 1 13.16 -26.63 -3.12
CA MET A 1 14.62 -26.39 -3.12
C MET A 1 14.82 -24.88 -3.27
N ILE A 2 15.26 -24.21 -2.21
CA ILE A 2 15.11 -22.75 -2.00
C ILE A 2 16.21 -21.99 -2.76
N LEU A 3 15.80 -20.96 -3.53
CA LEU A 3 16.63 -20.12 -4.41
C LEU A 3 17.43 -19.08 -3.59
N PHE A 4 18.76 -19.01 -3.73
CA PHE A 4 19.62 -18.04 -3.01
C PHE A 4 20.28 -17.01 -3.95
N LEU A 5 20.40 -15.76 -3.46
CA LEU A 5 20.86 -14.56 -4.17
C LEU A 5 22.33 -14.24 -3.90
N ALA A 6 23.08 -13.91 -4.96
CA ALA A 6 24.22 -12.99 -4.90
C ALA A 6 23.85 -11.74 -5.73
N ILE A 7 24.04 -10.54 -5.17
CA ILE A 7 23.69 -9.25 -5.80
C ILE A 7 24.97 -8.64 -6.37
N VAL A 8 24.96 -8.28 -7.67
CA VAL A 8 26.06 -7.57 -8.36
C VAL A 8 25.46 -6.39 -9.13
N LEU A 9 25.55 -5.18 -8.56
CA LEU A 9 25.01 -3.95 -9.17
C LEU A 9 26.02 -3.30 -10.15
N LEU A 10 25.56 -2.98 -11.35
CA LEU A 10 26.29 -2.20 -12.37
C LEU A 10 25.67 -0.79 -12.47
N TYR A 11 26.48 0.25 -12.28
CA TYR A 11 26.13 1.63 -12.65
C TYR A 11 26.57 1.91 -14.09
N ALA A 12 25.69 2.54 -14.88
CA ALA A 12 26.03 3.17 -16.15
C ALA A 12 25.71 4.66 -16.04
N VAL A 13 26.72 5.52 -16.16
CA VAL A 13 26.56 6.97 -16.35
C VAL A 13 27.28 7.36 -17.63
N SER A 14 26.53 7.89 -18.58
CA SER A 14 27.06 8.51 -19.79
C SER A 14 27.73 9.85 -19.45
N ALA A 15 29.03 9.94 -19.67
CA ALA A 15 29.77 11.20 -19.58
C ALA A 15 29.76 11.93 -20.93
N THR A 16 29.25 13.16 -20.94
CA THR A 16 29.65 14.17 -21.93
C THR A 16 30.77 15.01 -21.31
N ALA A 17 31.87 15.11 -22.05
CA ALA A 17 33.09 15.80 -21.62
C ALA A 17 32.92 17.32 -21.55
N THR A 18 33.49 17.94 -20.54
CA THR A 18 34.10 19.28 -20.65
C THR A 18 35.27 19.36 -19.67
N SER A 19 36.47 19.57 -20.21
CA SER A 19 37.69 19.84 -19.45
C SER A 19 37.64 21.24 -18.87
N LEU A 20 38.16 21.43 -17.66
CA LEU A 20 38.87 22.65 -17.23
C LEU A 20 39.73 22.28 -16.02
N GLY A 21 41.03 22.51 -16.12
CA GLY A 21 42.02 22.11 -15.11
C GLY A 21 42.18 23.09 -13.95
N GLY A 22 42.96 22.66 -12.96
CA GLY A 22 43.69 23.55 -12.05
C GLY A 22 43.64 23.24 -10.55
N ARG A 23 44.80 22.79 -10.04
CA ARG A 23 45.42 23.08 -8.73
C ARG A 23 45.05 22.31 -7.45
N GLU A 24 45.97 21.41 -7.10
CA GLU A 24 46.66 21.12 -5.81
C GLU A 24 46.09 21.64 -4.47
N ASP A 25 45.91 20.65 -3.57
CA ASP A 25 46.20 20.58 -2.12
C ASP A 25 45.87 21.75 -1.18
N GLU A 26 45.10 21.49 -0.10
CA GLU A 26 45.67 21.12 1.22
C GLU A 26 44.57 20.88 2.31
N PHE A 27 44.88 19.98 3.27
CA PHE A 27 44.24 19.76 4.59
C PHE A 27 42.89 19.02 4.73
N ARG A 28 42.97 17.68 4.86
CA ARG A 28 42.29 16.89 5.91
C ARG A 28 43.16 15.71 6.34
N ARG A 29 43.67 15.74 7.57
CA ARG A 29 44.40 14.61 8.19
C ARG A 29 43.41 13.50 8.57
N PRO A 30 43.69 12.21 8.26
CA PRO A 30 42.93 11.09 8.81
C PRO A 30 43.45 10.71 10.20
N VAL A 31 42.51 10.31 11.06
CA VAL A 31 42.73 9.62 12.34
C VAL A 31 43.34 8.24 12.06
N PRO A 32 44.33 7.74 12.83
CA PRO A 32 44.97 6.46 12.55
C PRO A 32 44.11 5.31 13.10
N GLY A 33 43.55 4.52 12.18
CA GLY A 33 42.88 3.26 12.47
C GLY A 33 42.88 2.38 11.23
N ASN A 34 43.67 1.30 11.27
CA ASN A 34 43.82 0.19 10.31
C ASN A 34 43.48 0.47 8.84
N ALA A 35 44.57 0.66 8.06
CA ALA A 35 44.55 0.79 6.62
C ALA A 35 44.06 -0.49 5.91
N ASN A 36 42.86 -0.39 5.32
CA ASN A 36 42.55 -1.04 4.05
C ASN A 36 43.60 -0.58 3.04
N ILE A 37 44.45 -1.50 2.55
CA ILE A 37 45.26 -1.23 1.37
C ILE A 37 44.46 -1.79 0.19
N PRO A 38 43.86 -0.94 -0.66
CA PRO A 38 43.17 -1.42 -1.85
C PRO A 38 44.20 -2.11 -2.74
N ILE A 39 43.94 -3.36 -3.13
CA ILE A 39 44.70 -3.99 -4.19
C ILE A 39 44.44 -3.16 -5.46
N ALA A 40 45.45 -2.46 -5.96
CA ALA A 40 45.30 -1.60 -7.14
C ALA A 40 44.68 -2.40 -8.31
N ASN A 41 43.64 -1.85 -8.93
CA ASN A 41 42.85 -2.46 -10.01
C ASN A 41 42.08 -3.75 -9.64
N ASP A 42 41.68 -3.94 -8.38
CA ASP A 42 40.71 -5.00 -8.03
C ASP A 42 39.27 -4.58 -8.39
N PRO A 43 38.43 -5.48 -8.94
CA PRO A 43 37.04 -5.16 -9.25
C PRO A 43 36.14 -4.90 -8.02
N VAL A 44 36.56 -5.32 -6.83
CA VAL A 44 35.80 -5.20 -5.58
C VAL A 44 36.11 -3.89 -4.88
N ASP A 45 35.05 -3.16 -4.49
CA ASP A 45 35.12 -1.94 -3.70
C ASP A 45 35.05 -2.25 -2.19
N SER A 46 34.05 -3.05 -1.78
CA SER A 46 33.89 -3.46 -0.38
C SER A 46 33.09 -4.76 -0.24
N ILE A 47 33.17 -5.37 0.95
CA ILE A 47 32.30 -6.46 1.38
C ILE A 47 31.60 -6.07 2.68
N GLU A 48 30.31 -6.39 2.78
CA GLU A 48 29.48 -6.05 3.92
C GLU A 48 28.65 -7.26 4.37
N VAL A 49 28.51 -7.45 5.69
CA VAL A 49 27.48 -8.35 6.23
C VAL A 49 26.15 -7.61 6.18
N VAL A 50 25.22 -8.11 5.38
CA VAL A 50 23.89 -7.51 5.23
C VAL A 50 22.87 -8.17 6.14
N TYR A 51 23.02 -9.46 6.45
CA TYR A 51 22.19 -10.14 7.44
C TYR A 51 23.04 -11.03 8.34
N PRO A 52 22.87 -10.97 9.69
CA PRO A 52 21.97 -10.10 10.46
C PRO A 52 22.27 -8.59 10.32
N ALA A 53 21.32 -7.74 10.71
CA ALA A 53 21.56 -6.29 10.76
C ALA A 53 22.32 -5.90 12.06
N PRO A 54 23.06 -4.78 12.09
CA PRO A 54 23.68 -4.30 13.32
C PRO A 54 22.65 -4.10 14.44
N GLY A 55 22.92 -4.68 15.61
CA GLY A 55 22.04 -4.65 16.78
C GLY A 55 20.82 -5.57 16.69
N ALA A 56 20.69 -6.39 15.64
CA ALA A 56 19.54 -7.27 15.47
C ALA A 56 19.48 -8.34 16.56
N ILE A 57 18.26 -8.78 16.86
CA ILE A 57 17.98 -9.96 17.67
C ILE A 57 17.39 -11.00 16.73
N GLU A 58 17.97 -12.20 16.71
CA GLU A 58 17.65 -13.26 15.75
C GLU A 58 17.41 -14.61 16.45
N LYS A 59 16.60 -15.47 15.82
CA LYS A 59 16.30 -16.83 16.30
C LYS A 59 17.37 -17.81 15.84
N ALA A 60 17.86 -18.68 16.73
CA ALA A 60 18.72 -19.80 16.34
C ALA A 60 17.93 -20.85 15.50
N PRO A 61 18.49 -21.38 14.41
CA PRO A 61 19.77 -21.00 13.81
C PRO A 61 19.69 -19.79 12.86
N VAL A 62 20.75 -18.98 12.89
CA VAL A 62 20.92 -17.80 12.03
C VAL A 62 21.72 -18.16 10.79
N GLY A 63 21.24 -17.75 9.62
CA GLY A 63 22.03 -17.72 8.39
C GLY A 63 22.67 -16.34 8.20
N PHE A 64 23.71 -16.25 7.37
CA PHE A 64 24.39 -14.99 7.08
C PHE A 64 24.30 -14.66 5.60
N ASN A 65 24.00 -13.41 5.29
CA ASN A 65 24.08 -12.89 3.92
C ASN A 65 25.13 -11.79 3.87
N THR A 66 25.91 -11.81 2.81
CA THR A 66 26.95 -10.82 2.53
C THR A 66 26.66 -10.14 1.19
N GLN A 67 27.06 -8.88 1.07
CA GLN A 67 27.00 -8.12 -0.17
C GLN A 67 28.42 -7.72 -0.55
N ILE A 68 28.75 -7.92 -1.82
CA ILE A 68 30.02 -7.52 -2.41
C ILE A 68 29.72 -6.32 -3.32
N ASN A 69 30.26 -5.16 -2.96
CA ASN A 69 30.15 -3.95 -3.75
C ASN A 69 31.30 -3.92 -4.76
N LEU A 70 30.99 -3.67 -6.03
CA LEU A 70 31.98 -3.60 -7.10
C LEU A 70 32.14 -2.16 -7.57
N HIS A 71 33.34 -1.83 -8.06
CA HIS A 71 33.53 -0.60 -8.81
C HIS A 71 32.69 -0.60 -10.10
N PRO A 72 32.28 0.58 -10.62
CA PRO A 72 31.53 0.68 -11.87
C PRO A 72 32.22 -0.10 -13.02
N GLU A 73 31.41 -0.78 -13.84
CA GLU A 73 31.86 -1.57 -15.00
C GLU A 73 32.78 -2.77 -14.70
N SER A 74 33.03 -3.10 -13.44
CA SER A 74 33.95 -4.18 -13.03
C SER A 74 33.32 -5.58 -12.94
N ALA A 75 32.03 -5.74 -13.24
CA ALA A 75 31.31 -7.02 -13.04
C ALA A 75 31.89 -8.20 -13.84
N LYS A 76 32.32 -7.96 -15.10
CA LYS A 76 32.97 -9.01 -15.91
C LYS A 76 34.33 -9.40 -15.35
N LEU A 77 35.09 -8.42 -14.87
CA LEU A 77 36.40 -8.64 -14.26
C LEU A 77 36.26 -9.40 -12.94
N PHE A 78 35.26 -9.05 -12.13
CA PHE A 78 34.90 -9.79 -10.92
C PHE A 78 34.59 -11.25 -11.22
N ALA A 79 33.66 -11.51 -12.16
CA ALA A 79 33.26 -12.87 -12.52
C ALA A 79 34.43 -13.73 -13.01
N ALA A 80 35.42 -13.13 -13.69
CA ALA A 80 36.62 -13.83 -14.13
C ALA A 80 37.61 -14.08 -12.98
N ARG A 81 37.88 -13.07 -12.16
CA ARG A 81 38.93 -13.09 -11.12
C ARG A 81 38.52 -13.83 -9.85
N TYR A 82 37.23 -13.87 -9.55
CA TYR A 82 36.64 -14.50 -8.37
C TYR A 82 35.81 -15.75 -8.69
N LYS A 83 35.94 -16.31 -9.89
CA LYS A 83 35.19 -17.50 -10.35
C LYS A 83 35.24 -18.67 -9.35
N ASP A 84 36.41 -18.89 -8.75
CA ASP A 84 36.67 -19.95 -7.76
C ASP A 84 36.95 -19.36 -6.37
N GLY A 85 36.49 -18.14 -6.11
CA GLY A 85 36.64 -17.49 -4.82
C GLY A 85 35.64 -17.99 -3.78
N SER A 86 35.92 -17.66 -2.52
CA SER A 86 35.08 -18.03 -1.38
C SER A 86 34.71 -16.80 -0.55
N VAL A 87 33.53 -16.86 0.06
CA VAL A 87 33.14 -15.94 1.12
C VAL A 87 33.22 -16.70 2.44
N CYS A 88 33.99 -16.15 3.37
CA CYS A 88 34.10 -16.69 4.72
C CYS A 88 33.36 -15.81 5.72
N VAL A 89 32.77 -16.45 6.72
CA VAL A 89 32.08 -15.78 7.82
C VAL A 89 32.77 -16.16 9.12
N GLU A 90 33.12 -15.15 9.91
CA GLU A 90 33.67 -15.30 11.24
C GLU A 90 32.66 -14.81 12.26
N VAL A 91 32.44 -15.61 13.30
CA VAL A 91 31.60 -15.26 14.45
C VAL A 91 32.44 -15.38 15.71
N ASN A 92 32.45 -14.32 16.53
CA ASN A 92 33.18 -14.25 17.80
C ASN A 92 34.68 -14.58 17.68
N GLY A 93 35.33 -14.15 16.59
CA GLY A 93 36.76 -14.38 16.36
C GLY A 93 37.12 -15.77 15.80
N ALA A 94 36.13 -16.61 15.49
CA ALA A 94 36.34 -17.90 14.87
C ALA A 94 35.66 -17.95 13.49
N VAL A 95 36.40 -18.37 12.45
CA VAL A 95 35.84 -18.61 11.12
C VAL A 95 34.92 -19.83 11.21
N VAL A 96 33.63 -19.63 10.99
CA VAL A 96 32.58 -20.64 11.15
C VAL A 96 32.11 -21.22 9.81
N ASP A 97 32.29 -20.48 8.72
CA ASP A 97 31.98 -20.93 7.36
C ASP A 97 32.94 -20.32 6.35
N CYS A 98 33.24 -21.07 5.29
CA CYS A 98 33.98 -20.62 4.12
C CYS A 98 33.41 -21.33 2.89
N SER A 99 32.41 -20.72 2.28
CA SER A 99 31.69 -21.33 1.16
C SER A 99 32.10 -20.69 -0.18
N PRO A 100 32.13 -21.47 -1.28
CA PRO A 100 32.31 -20.93 -2.63
C PRO A 100 31.25 -19.86 -2.93
N MET A 101 31.60 -18.86 -3.73
CA MET A 101 30.66 -17.82 -4.12
C MET A 101 29.36 -18.40 -4.70
N GLY A 102 28.23 -17.94 -4.18
CA GLY A 102 26.89 -18.41 -4.61
C GLY A 102 26.37 -19.64 -3.88
N ARG A 103 27.12 -20.22 -2.93
CA ARG A 103 26.62 -21.23 -1.97
C ARG A 103 26.73 -20.67 -0.56
N THR A 104 25.62 -20.55 0.15
CA THR A 104 25.61 -20.25 1.60
C THR A 104 24.44 -20.98 2.24
N GLU A 105 24.67 -22.20 2.72
CA GLU A 105 23.69 -22.95 3.52
C GLU A 105 24.03 -22.94 5.02
N PHE A 106 25.10 -22.24 5.42
CA PHE A 106 25.56 -22.26 6.79
C PHE A 106 24.54 -21.67 7.78
N ARG A 107 24.44 -22.34 8.93
CA ARG A 107 23.50 -22.07 10.01
C ARG A 107 24.26 -22.07 11.33
N TYR A 108 24.25 -20.93 12.02
CA TYR A 108 24.90 -20.77 13.31
C TYR A 108 23.88 -20.91 14.44
N HIS A 109 24.17 -21.79 15.39
CA HIS A 109 23.21 -22.23 16.41
C HIS A 109 23.47 -21.66 17.81
N GLN A 110 24.67 -21.12 18.09
CA GLN A 110 25.02 -20.72 19.44
C GLN A 110 24.30 -19.44 19.85
N VAL A 111 23.59 -19.50 20.98
CA VAL A 111 22.82 -18.40 21.57
C VAL A 111 23.75 -17.44 22.31
N GLY A 112 23.41 -16.14 22.31
CA GLY A 112 24.15 -15.10 23.00
C GLY A 112 24.51 -13.90 22.11
N ASN A 113 25.26 -12.97 22.68
CA ASN A 113 25.80 -11.83 21.92
C ASN A 113 26.91 -12.30 20.99
N CYS A 114 26.77 -11.96 19.72
CA CYS A 114 27.66 -12.37 18.65
C CYS A 114 28.23 -11.14 17.95
N THR A 115 29.48 -11.22 17.54
CA THR A 115 30.09 -10.28 16.58
C THR A 115 30.45 -11.05 15.32
N VAL A 116 30.01 -10.58 14.16
CA VAL A 116 30.28 -11.22 12.87
C VAL A 116 31.06 -10.32 11.93
N ARG A 117 31.97 -10.94 11.16
CA ARG A 117 32.68 -10.36 10.02
C ARG A 117 32.56 -11.27 8.81
N ALA A 118 32.60 -10.68 7.63
CA ALA A 118 32.73 -11.40 6.37
C ALA A 118 34.06 -11.10 5.72
N TYR A 119 34.62 -12.13 5.09
CA TYR A 119 35.87 -12.06 4.35
C TYR A 119 35.69 -12.56 2.93
N LEU A 120 36.40 -11.92 2.00
CA LEU A 120 36.49 -12.35 0.61
C LEU A 120 37.85 -12.96 0.33
N LYS A 121 37.87 -14.14 -0.28
CA LYS A 121 39.12 -14.83 -0.65
C LYS A 121 39.11 -15.27 -2.11
N ARG A 122 40.19 -14.97 -2.83
CA ARG A 122 40.47 -15.50 -4.18
C ARG A 122 41.12 -16.89 -4.11
N SER A 123 40.88 -17.69 -5.15
CA SER A 123 41.55 -18.97 -5.33
C SER A 123 43.07 -18.79 -5.46
N GLY A 124 43.85 -19.57 -4.72
CA GLY A 124 45.32 -19.53 -4.76
C GLY A 124 46.00 -18.42 -3.97
N SER A 125 45.26 -17.67 -3.14
CA SER A 125 45.84 -16.69 -2.21
C SER A 125 46.79 -17.39 -1.22
N LEU A 126 48.10 -17.18 -1.39
CA LEU A 126 49.15 -17.71 -0.52
C LEU A 126 49.06 -17.07 0.88
N GLU A 127 49.25 -17.87 1.93
CA GLU A 127 49.43 -17.40 3.31
C GLU A 127 50.74 -16.60 3.44
N LEU A 128 50.74 -15.35 2.98
CA LEU A 128 51.86 -14.43 3.18
C LEU A 128 51.65 -13.65 4.49
N GLY A 129 52.01 -14.28 5.61
CA GLY A 129 51.87 -13.71 6.96
C GLY A 129 50.45 -13.80 7.55
N ASP A 130 50.20 -13.08 8.65
CA ASP A 130 48.97 -13.14 9.48
C ASP A 130 47.71 -12.57 8.79
N ARG A 131 47.72 -12.42 7.46
CA ARG A 131 46.57 -11.93 6.66
C ARG A 131 46.14 -12.98 5.63
N THR A 132 45.01 -13.61 5.91
CA THR A 132 44.45 -14.76 5.18
C THR A 132 43.37 -14.41 4.13
N PHE A 133 42.98 -13.13 4.01
CA PHE A 133 41.82 -12.68 3.21
C PHE A 133 42.13 -11.42 2.36
N ASP A 134 41.50 -11.30 1.19
CA ASP A 134 41.67 -10.17 0.26
C ASP A 134 40.87 -8.92 0.69
N PHE A 135 39.66 -9.12 1.22
CA PHE A 135 38.79 -8.05 1.74
C PHE A 135 38.15 -8.50 3.06
N GLU A 136 37.90 -7.54 3.94
CA GLU A 136 37.25 -7.71 5.25
C GLU A 136 36.11 -6.68 5.40
N SER A 137 34.98 -7.13 5.92
CA SER A 137 33.87 -6.24 6.28
C SER A 137 34.10 -5.59 7.64
N ALA A 138 33.47 -4.44 7.89
CA ALA A 138 33.34 -3.95 9.27
C ALA A 138 32.62 -5.00 10.15
N PRO A 139 33.03 -5.18 11.43
CA PRO A 139 32.30 -6.02 12.37
C PRO A 139 30.92 -5.45 12.65
N ILE A 140 29.94 -6.35 12.77
CA ILE A 140 28.62 -6.02 13.29
C ILE A 140 28.31 -6.88 14.52
N SER A 141 27.64 -6.30 15.51
CA SER A 141 27.18 -7.03 16.69
C SER A 141 25.69 -7.30 16.62
N PHE A 142 25.25 -8.48 17.07
CA PHE A 142 23.85 -8.91 17.11
C PHE A 142 23.65 -9.94 18.23
N THR A 143 22.41 -10.28 18.56
CA THR A 143 22.08 -11.26 19.62
C THR A 143 21.29 -12.42 19.03
N ILE A 144 21.65 -13.63 19.40
CA ILE A 144 20.91 -14.86 19.05
C ILE A 144 20.17 -15.35 20.29
N MET A 145 18.89 -15.68 20.14
CA MET A 145 18.03 -16.26 21.17
C MET A 145 17.59 -17.68 20.78
N ASN A 146 17.25 -18.49 21.79
CA ASN A 146 16.50 -19.73 21.54
C ASN A 146 15.07 -19.39 21.07
N GLU A 147 14.36 -20.40 20.57
CA GLU A 147 13.04 -20.20 19.96
C GLU A 147 12.02 -19.58 20.92
N THR A 148 11.87 -20.13 22.13
CA THR A 148 10.89 -19.65 23.11
C THR A 148 11.15 -18.20 23.51
N ASP A 149 12.38 -17.86 23.88
CA ASP A 149 12.76 -16.50 24.31
C ASP A 149 12.62 -15.50 23.16
N TYR A 150 12.94 -15.93 21.94
CA TYR A 150 12.79 -15.11 20.75
C TYR A 150 11.32 -14.81 20.46
N ASP A 151 10.46 -15.83 20.46
CA ASP A 151 9.05 -15.66 20.16
C ASP A 151 8.36 -14.78 21.22
N GLU A 152 8.72 -14.95 22.50
CA GLU A 152 8.28 -14.05 23.57
C GLU A 152 8.80 -12.61 23.40
N HIS A 153 10.07 -12.45 23.00
CA HIS A 153 10.68 -11.15 22.74
C HIS A 153 9.94 -10.42 21.61
N ILE A 154 9.73 -11.09 20.47
CA ILE A 154 9.01 -10.53 19.32
C ILE A 154 7.57 -10.21 19.69
N ALA A 155 6.86 -11.11 20.37
CA ALA A 155 5.49 -10.87 20.81
C ALA A 155 5.40 -9.65 21.76
N ARG A 156 6.38 -9.48 22.66
CA ARG A 156 6.47 -8.32 23.54
C ARG A 156 6.78 -7.04 22.76
N ALA A 157 7.72 -7.07 21.83
CA ALA A 157 8.07 -5.93 20.99
C ALA A 157 6.89 -5.48 20.11
N ILE A 158 6.15 -6.43 19.53
CA ILE A 158 4.90 -6.19 18.82
C ILE A 158 3.92 -5.49 19.77
N ARG A 159 3.57 -6.09 20.91
CA ARG A 159 2.64 -5.46 21.89
C ARG A 159 3.08 -4.04 22.28
N ASN A 160 4.36 -3.82 22.55
CA ASN A 160 4.89 -2.51 22.91
C ASN A 160 4.75 -1.48 21.78
N ASN A 161 4.97 -1.86 20.53
CA ASN A 161 4.75 -0.98 19.38
C ASN A 161 3.26 -0.68 19.21
N GLU A 162 2.39 -1.67 19.43
CA GLU A 162 0.95 -1.50 19.30
C GLU A 162 0.36 -0.56 20.36
N LEU A 163 0.91 -0.56 21.57
CA LEU A 163 0.54 0.37 22.65
C LEU A 163 0.83 1.84 22.32
N LYS A 164 1.71 2.12 21.33
CA LYS A 164 2.00 3.47 20.87
C LYS A 164 0.96 4.01 19.89
N HIS A 165 0.16 3.14 19.28
CA HIS A 165 -0.82 3.53 18.27
C HIS A 165 -2.13 3.99 18.90
N ARG A 166 -2.90 4.79 18.16
CA ARG A 166 -4.23 5.27 18.61
C ARG A 166 -5.18 4.09 18.89
N PRO A 167 -6.11 4.21 19.85
CA PRO A 167 -7.14 3.21 20.05
C PRO A 167 -7.90 2.90 18.75
N GLY A 168 -8.06 1.61 18.45
CA GLY A 168 -8.77 1.15 17.26
C GLY A 168 -8.01 1.27 15.93
N TYR A 169 -6.69 1.50 15.92
CA TYR A 169 -5.90 1.58 14.67
C TYR A 169 -5.95 0.30 13.80
N ARG A 170 -6.36 -0.83 14.38
CA ARG A 170 -6.47 -2.16 13.76
C ARG A 170 -7.90 -2.68 13.63
N LEU A 171 -8.90 -1.83 13.82
CA LEU A 171 -10.30 -2.22 13.59
C LEU A 171 -10.42 -2.80 12.17
N SER A 172 -11.12 -3.92 12.05
CA SER A 172 -11.60 -4.41 10.76
C SER A 172 -12.58 -3.40 10.15
N LEU A 173 -12.84 -3.54 8.85
CA LEU A 173 -13.80 -2.70 8.13
C LEU A 173 -15.18 -2.66 8.83
N ILE A 174 -15.69 -3.82 9.22
CA ILE A 174 -17.00 -3.97 9.87
C ILE A 174 -16.99 -3.35 11.27
N GLU A 175 -15.94 -3.59 12.07
CA GLU A 175 -15.85 -3.00 13.40
C GLU A 175 -15.76 -1.47 13.34
N TRP A 176 -14.99 -0.94 12.37
CA TRP A 176 -14.92 0.49 12.12
C TRP A 176 -16.28 1.07 11.74
N ALA A 177 -17.01 0.43 10.82
CA ALA A 177 -18.34 0.86 10.38
C ALA A 177 -19.34 0.86 11.56
N ARG A 178 -19.36 -0.21 12.37
CA ARG A 178 -20.18 -0.30 13.59
C ARG A 178 -19.90 0.82 14.58
N VAL A 179 -18.64 1.25 14.73
CA VAL A 179 -18.30 2.41 15.57
C VAL A 179 -18.92 3.68 15.01
N GLN A 180 -18.84 3.91 13.70
CA GLN A 180 -19.42 5.09 13.05
C GLN A 180 -20.95 5.12 13.15
N PHE A 181 -21.63 3.98 12.96
CA PHE A 181 -23.09 3.90 13.09
C PHE A 181 -23.57 4.21 14.52
N LYS A 182 -22.82 3.78 15.54
CA LYS A 182 -23.21 4.01 16.95
C LYS A 182 -22.89 5.41 17.44
N ARG A 183 -21.73 5.95 17.08
CA ARG A 183 -21.22 7.24 17.55
C ARG A 183 -20.40 7.89 16.44
N PRO A 184 -21.06 8.51 15.44
CA PRO A 184 -20.33 9.20 14.39
C PRO A 184 -19.56 10.38 14.99
N SER A 185 -18.29 10.52 14.60
CA SER A 185 -17.47 11.65 15.04
C SER A 185 -17.89 12.95 14.34
N ASP A 186 -17.68 14.09 14.98
CA ASP A 186 -17.95 15.40 14.36
C ASP A 186 -17.14 15.59 13.07
N GLU A 187 -15.91 15.07 13.02
CA GLU A 187 -15.08 15.07 11.82
C GLU A 187 -15.70 14.24 10.68
N LEU A 188 -16.25 13.06 11.00
CA LEU A 188 -16.97 12.24 10.03
C LEU A 188 -18.19 12.96 9.47
N LEU A 189 -19.01 13.56 10.35
CA LEU A 189 -20.19 14.31 9.96
C LEU A 189 -19.80 15.46 9.02
N GLN A 190 -18.76 16.22 9.37
CA GLN A 190 -18.25 17.30 8.52
C GLN A 190 -17.75 16.80 7.17
N ARG A 191 -17.05 15.66 7.12
CA ARG A 191 -16.58 15.06 5.86
C ARG A 191 -17.75 14.67 4.95
N LEU A 192 -18.80 14.07 5.51
CA LEU A 192 -19.98 13.68 4.75
C LEU A 192 -20.82 14.88 4.29
N GLU A 193 -20.85 15.95 5.09
CA GLU A 193 -21.46 17.23 4.70
C GLU A 193 -20.72 17.90 3.53
N LEU A 194 -19.39 17.78 3.49
CA LEU A 194 -18.56 18.31 2.39
C LEU A 194 -18.52 17.38 1.18
N ALA A 195 -18.71 16.08 1.40
CA ALA A 195 -18.90 15.07 0.36
C ALA A 195 -20.33 15.12 -0.19
N GLU A 196 -20.83 16.32 -0.52
CA GLU A 196 -21.88 16.38 -1.53
C GLU A 196 -21.28 15.79 -2.82
N PRO A 197 -21.98 14.84 -3.48
CA PRO A 197 -21.54 14.37 -4.77
C PRO A 197 -21.72 15.55 -5.73
N SER A 198 -20.67 16.35 -5.82
CA SER A 198 -20.22 16.77 -7.12
C SER A 198 -20.14 15.45 -7.91
N ILE A 199 -21.16 15.17 -8.73
CA ILE A 199 -20.96 14.53 -10.03
C ILE A 199 -19.58 14.99 -10.42
N MET A 200 -18.59 14.09 -10.39
CA MET A 200 -17.18 14.42 -10.55
C MET A 200 -17.12 15.50 -11.62
N SER A 201 -16.99 16.75 -11.18
CA SER A 201 -17.31 17.83 -12.08
C SER A 201 -16.28 17.66 -13.16
N ALA A 202 -16.73 17.47 -14.40
CA ALA A 202 -15.84 17.44 -15.55
C ALA A 202 -15.05 18.76 -15.70
N THR A 203 -15.20 19.67 -14.73
CA THR A 203 -14.54 20.95 -14.54
C THR A 203 -13.83 21.09 -13.18
N GLU A 204 -13.46 20.02 -12.47
CA GLU A 204 -12.27 20.12 -11.60
C GLU A 204 -11.11 20.41 -12.54
N VAL A 205 -10.59 21.65 -12.52
CA VAL A 205 -9.41 22.05 -13.30
C VAL A 205 -8.38 20.96 -13.09
N GLN A 206 -8.16 20.16 -14.14
CA GLN A 206 -7.32 18.98 -14.05
C GLN A 206 -5.91 19.48 -13.74
N SER A 207 -5.54 19.44 -12.45
CA SER A 207 -4.22 19.85 -12.02
C SER A 207 -3.21 18.97 -12.74
N ASP A 208 -2.16 19.59 -13.25
CA ASP A 208 -1.08 18.86 -13.93
C ASP A 208 -0.36 17.96 -12.90
N LEU A 209 -0.86 16.75 -12.73
CA LEU A 209 -0.30 15.79 -11.79
C LEU A 209 1.09 15.37 -12.29
N LEU A 210 2.08 15.39 -11.40
CA LEU A 210 3.33 14.70 -11.63
C LEU A 210 3.10 13.18 -11.61
N LEU A 211 2.37 12.69 -10.60
CA LEU A 211 2.26 11.28 -10.29
C LEU A 211 0.86 10.90 -9.81
N ILE A 212 0.28 9.86 -10.38
CA ILE A 212 -0.87 9.16 -9.81
C ILE A 212 -0.45 7.77 -9.32
N VAL A 213 -0.73 7.48 -8.05
CA VAL A 213 -0.39 6.23 -7.37
C VAL A 213 -1.66 5.40 -7.18
N GLY A 214 -1.69 4.22 -7.77
CA GLY A 214 -2.72 3.21 -7.56
C GLY A 214 -2.24 2.14 -6.59
N VAL A 215 -2.87 2.06 -5.43
CA VAL A 215 -2.53 1.11 -4.35
C VAL A 215 -3.46 -0.10 -4.43
N LYS A 216 -2.95 -1.24 -4.90
CA LYS A 216 -3.66 -2.52 -4.90
C LYS A 216 -3.95 -2.94 -3.47
N THR A 217 -5.20 -3.28 -3.18
CA THR A 217 -5.65 -3.67 -1.83
C THR A 217 -6.71 -4.74 -1.91
N ALA A 218 -6.79 -5.59 -0.88
CA ALA A 218 -7.92 -6.47 -0.64
C ALA A 218 -9.00 -5.69 0.13
N VAL A 219 -10.19 -5.52 -0.46
CA VAL A 219 -11.19 -4.56 0.02
C VAL A 219 -11.60 -4.88 1.44
N VAL A 220 -11.96 -6.12 1.75
CA VAL A 220 -12.50 -6.49 3.06
C VAL A 220 -11.38 -6.65 4.10
N SER A 221 -10.34 -7.43 3.78
CA SER A 221 -9.33 -7.84 4.77
C SER A 221 -8.23 -6.82 5.02
N HIS A 222 -7.94 -5.90 4.09
CA HIS A 222 -6.82 -4.95 4.21
C HIS A 222 -7.26 -3.52 4.54
N PHE A 223 -8.43 -3.35 5.18
CA PHE A 223 -8.87 -2.04 5.65
C PHE A 223 -7.85 -1.37 6.58
N SER A 224 -7.25 -2.13 7.50
CA SER A 224 -6.21 -1.64 8.43
C SER A 224 -4.98 -1.09 7.71
N PHE A 225 -4.56 -1.71 6.59
CA PHE A 225 -3.47 -1.22 5.73
C PHE A 225 -3.84 0.10 5.06
N ARG A 226 -5.05 0.20 4.51
CA ARG A 226 -5.54 1.47 3.93
C ARG A 226 -5.55 2.59 4.96
N GLN A 227 -6.01 2.32 6.18
CA GLN A 227 -5.95 3.29 7.29
C GLN A 227 -4.50 3.66 7.63
N ALA A 228 -3.57 2.70 7.66
CA ALA A 228 -2.16 2.97 7.89
C ALA A 228 -1.60 3.94 6.85
N ILE A 229 -1.90 3.70 5.58
CA ILE A 229 -1.44 4.52 4.46
C ILE A 229 -2.02 5.94 4.54
N ARG A 230 -3.34 6.07 4.77
CA ARG A 230 -4.04 7.36 4.93
C ARG A 230 -3.49 8.19 6.09
N GLU A 231 -3.12 7.54 7.18
CA GLU A 231 -2.55 8.19 8.36
C GLU A 231 -1.07 8.55 8.21
N THR A 232 -0.39 8.01 7.19
CA THR A 232 1.07 8.12 7.06
C THR A 232 1.46 8.78 5.73
N TRP A 233 2.07 8.03 4.82
CA TRP A 233 2.69 8.56 3.61
C TRP A 233 1.69 9.08 2.57
N ALA A 234 0.40 8.73 2.68
CA ALA A 234 -0.67 9.31 1.87
C ALA A 234 -1.53 10.33 2.62
N SER A 235 -1.13 10.73 3.84
CA SER A 235 -1.82 11.79 4.58
C SER A 235 -1.70 13.13 3.86
N LYS A 236 -2.67 14.03 4.07
CA LYS A 236 -2.69 15.37 3.46
C LYS A 236 -1.41 16.17 3.75
N SER A 237 -0.81 16.00 4.93
CA SER A 237 0.43 16.69 5.33
C SER A 237 1.70 16.07 4.74
N ALA A 238 1.69 14.78 4.40
CA ALA A 238 2.85 14.09 3.84
C ALA A 238 2.84 14.05 2.31
N LEU A 239 1.67 14.19 1.68
CA LEU A 239 1.50 14.05 0.25
C LEU A 239 2.10 15.25 -0.51
N PRO A 240 3.09 15.05 -1.40
CA PRO A 240 3.66 16.15 -2.18
C PRO A 240 2.66 16.76 -3.16
N GLU A 241 2.86 18.03 -3.53
CA GLU A 241 2.07 18.68 -4.57
C GLU A 241 2.18 17.93 -5.91
N GLY A 242 1.06 17.84 -6.64
CA GLY A 242 1.00 17.13 -7.91
C GLY A 242 1.01 15.60 -7.78
N VAL A 243 0.85 15.05 -6.58
CA VAL A 243 0.68 13.60 -6.35
C VAL A 243 -0.75 13.28 -5.94
N LYS A 244 -1.34 12.23 -6.52
CA LYS A 244 -2.65 11.70 -6.11
C LYS A 244 -2.53 10.21 -5.79
N VAL A 245 -3.13 9.77 -4.68
CA VAL A 245 -3.16 8.36 -4.24
C VAL A 245 -4.59 7.85 -4.28
N ILE A 246 -4.80 6.65 -4.82
CA ILE A 246 -6.11 6.00 -4.95
C ILE A 246 -5.94 4.51 -4.63
N PHE A 247 -6.85 3.94 -3.85
CA PHE A 247 -6.92 2.51 -3.53
C PHE A 247 -7.72 1.74 -4.60
N LEU A 248 -7.19 0.59 -5.00
CA LEU A 248 -7.70 -0.26 -6.08
C LEU A 248 -8.33 -1.52 -5.50
N GLY A 249 -9.63 -1.44 -5.22
CA GLY A 249 -10.42 -2.51 -4.64
C GLY A 249 -10.94 -3.52 -5.66
N CYS A 250 -11.44 -3.07 -6.81
CA CYS A 250 -12.28 -3.88 -7.72
C CYS A 250 -13.60 -4.32 -7.05
N ARG A 251 -14.42 -5.11 -7.75
CA ARG A 251 -15.66 -5.67 -7.22
C ARG A 251 -15.35 -6.69 -6.10
N PRO A 252 -15.84 -6.48 -4.87
CA PRO A 252 -15.44 -7.28 -3.72
C PRO A 252 -16.16 -8.65 -3.69
N PHE A 253 -15.49 -9.64 -3.09
CA PHE A 253 -16.04 -10.97 -2.83
C PHE A 253 -16.05 -11.26 -1.34
N ALA A 254 -16.98 -12.12 -0.92
CA ALA A 254 -16.94 -12.77 0.39
C ALA A 254 -16.92 -14.29 0.22
N THR A 255 -16.25 -14.98 1.13
CA THR A 255 -16.27 -16.43 1.24
C THR A 255 -17.56 -16.86 1.92
N VAL A 256 -18.34 -17.71 1.23
CA VAL A 256 -19.54 -18.33 1.79
C VAL A 256 -19.25 -19.78 2.11
N SER A 257 -19.62 -20.23 3.30
CA SER A 257 -19.53 -21.64 3.72
C SER A 257 -20.60 -22.48 3.01
N GLU A 258 -20.26 -23.71 2.63
CA GLU A 258 -21.23 -24.67 2.05
C GLU A 258 -22.19 -25.29 3.09
N GLU A 259 -21.95 -25.07 4.39
CA GLU A 259 -22.81 -25.59 5.45
C GLU A 259 -24.22 -24.99 5.39
N GLU A 260 -25.25 -25.78 5.75
CA GLU A 260 -26.65 -25.35 5.87
C GLU A 260 -26.83 -24.36 7.05
N GLY A 261 -26.24 -23.18 6.92
CA GLY A 261 -26.49 -22.04 7.79
C GLY A 261 -27.86 -21.41 7.49
N ASP A 262 -28.37 -20.63 8.44
CA ASP A 262 -29.54 -19.79 8.20
C ASP A 262 -29.22 -18.76 7.10
N LYS A 263 -29.81 -18.97 5.91
CA LYS A 263 -29.62 -18.11 4.73
C LYS A 263 -29.90 -16.64 5.02
N LEU A 264 -30.84 -16.32 5.92
CA LEU A 264 -31.15 -14.95 6.30
C LEU A 264 -29.99 -14.31 7.07
N THR A 265 -29.37 -15.07 7.96
CA THR A 265 -28.20 -14.62 8.73
C THR A 265 -26.98 -14.41 7.82
N GLU A 266 -26.76 -15.28 6.83
CA GLU A 266 -25.68 -15.12 5.85
C GLU A 266 -25.89 -13.87 4.98
N GLU A 267 -27.10 -13.67 4.44
CA GLU A 267 -27.40 -12.48 3.63
C GLU A 267 -27.26 -11.18 4.42
N ALA A 268 -27.64 -11.18 5.70
CA ALA A 268 -27.43 -10.02 6.58
C ALA A 268 -25.94 -9.71 6.78
N GLN A 269 -25.09 -10.74 6.94
CA GLN A 269 -23.64 -10.55 7.07
C GLN A 269 -23.01 -10.01 5.78
N LEU A 270 -23.38 -10.56 4.62
CA LEU A 270 -22.89 -10.09 3.32
C LEU A 270 -23.32 -8.64 3.06
N ARG A 271 -24.55 -8.28 3.46
CA ARG A 271 -25.05 -6.91 3.38
C ARG A 271 -24.27 -5.96 4.29
N GLU A 272 -23.97 -6.37 5.53
CA GLU A 272 -23.17 -5.56 6.45
C GLU A 272 -21.76 -5.29 5.90
N ILE A 273 -21.14 -6.28 5.25
CA ILE A 273 -19.84 -6.09 4.57
C ILE A 273 -19.98 -5.04 3.47
N TRP A 274 -20.96 -5.21 2.57
CA TRP A 274 -21.21 -4.28 1.46
C TRP A 274 -21.45 -2.85 1.95
N GLU A 275 -22.29 -2.67 2.96
CA GLU A 275 -22.60 -1.37 3.56
C GLU A 275 -21.38 -0.73 4.22
N SER A 276 -20.51 -1.53 4.82
CA SER A 276 -19.26 -1.05 5.39
C SER A 276 -18.29 -0.56 4.30
N ILE A 277 -18.23 -1.23 3.14
CA ILE A 277 -17.44 -0.81 1.97
C ILE A 277 -17.97 0.52 1.43
N GLU A 278 -19.28 0.63 1.23
CA GLU A 278 -19.92 1.85 0.73
C GLU A 278 -19.73 3.03 1.70
N LEU A 279 -19.80 2.77 3.01
CA LEU A 279 -19.46 3.78 4.01
C LEU A 279 -18.01 4.23 3.86
N GLU A 280 -17.04 3.32 3.76
CA GLU A 280 -15.64 3.69 3.57
C GLU A 280 -15.44 4.56 2.32
N LYS A 281 -16.02 4.16 1.18
CA LYS A 281 -15.94 4.91 -0.08
C LYS A 281 -16.42 6.35 0.10
N ARG A 282 -17.55 6.55 0.81
CA ARG A 282 -18.10 7.88 1.08
C ARG A 282 -17.22 8.71 2.02
N VAL A 283 -16.65 8.08 3.05
CA VAL A 283 -15.86 8.79 4.07
C VAL A 283 -14.52 9.28 3.53
N TYR A 284 -13.87 8.49 2.67
CA TYR A 284 -12.51 8.78 2.21
C TYR A 284 -12.43 9.20 0.74
N GLY A 285 -13.39 8.82 -0.11
CA GLY A 285 -13.44 9.23 -1.51
C GLY A 285 -12.26 8.75 -2.37
N ASP A 286 -11.47 7.80 -1.87
CA ASP A 286 -10.20 7.37 -2.45
C ASP A 286 -10.16 5.86 -2.79
N LEU A 287 -11.25 5.13 -2.56
CA LEU A 287 -11.37 3.69 -2.84
C LEU A 287 -12.24 3.44 -4.08
N LEU A 288 -11.66 2.80 -5.10
CA LEU A 288 -12.37 2.37 -6.30
C LEU A 288 -12.74 0.90 -6.20
N THR A 289 -14.02 0.58 -6.37
CA THR A 289 -14.55 -0.78 -6.45
C THR A 289 -15.18 -0.99 -7.83
N ASP A 290 -16.48 -0.72 -7.96
CA ASP A 290 -17.27 -0.91 -9.19
C ASP A 290 -16.84 0.03 -10.33
N GLU A 291 -16.13 1.10 -10.02
CA GLU A 291 -15.51 1.99 -11.00
C GLU A 291 -14.40 1.30 -11.81
N LEU A 292 -13.88 0.17 -11.31
CA LEU A 292 -12.92 -0.69 -11.99
C LEU A 292 -13.64 -1.97 -12.42
N ASP A 293 -13.64 -2.25 -13.72
CA ASP A 293 -14.27 -3.47 -14.26
C ASP A 293 -13.39 -4.71 -14.06
N CYS A 294 -13.24 -5.10 -12.80
CA CYS A 294 -12.43 -6.23 -12.34
C CYS A 294 -13.01 -6.82 -11.05
N ASP A 295 -12.43 -7.95 -10.65
CA ASP A 295 -12.80 -8.73 -9.47
C ASP A 295 -11.67 -8.68 -8.43
N ASP A 296 -12.01 -8.52 -7.16
CA ASP A 296 -11.04 -8.51 -6.06
C ASP A 296 -10.53 -9.93 -5.76
N SER A 297 -9.53 -10.35 -6.53
CA SER A 297 -8.89 -11.66 -6.39
C SER A 297 -7.40 -11.58 -6.68
N TYR A 298 -6.59 -12.32 -5.92
CA TYR A 298 -5.16 -12.46 -6.18
C TYR A 298 -4.87 -12.96 -7.60
N PHE A 299 -5.67 -13.88 -8.12
CA PHE A 299 -5.50 -14.41 -9.47
C PHE A 299 -5.94 -13.44 -10.59
N ARG A 300 -6.46 -12.26 -10.22
CA ARG A 300 -6.91 -11.20 -11.12
C ARG A 300 -6.09 -9.92 -11.00
N LEU A 301 -4.93 -9.95 -10.34
CA LEU A 301 -4.09 -8.77 -10.11
C LEU A 301 -3.68 -8.05 -11.40
N ALA A 302 -3.38 -8.79 -12.48
CA ALA A 302 -3.03 -8.18 -13.75
C ALA A 302 -4.21 -7.41 -14.37
N ASP A 303 -5.43 -7.92 -14.19
CA ASP A 303 -6.66 -7.27 -14.62
C ASP A 303 -6.96 -6.03 -13.78
N LYS A 304 -6.81 -6.11 -12.44
CA LYS A 304 -6.87 -4.96 -11.52
C LYS A 304 -5.90 -3.85 -11.95
N THR A 305 -4.67 -4.22 -12.29
CA THR A 305 -3.64 -3.28 -12.81
C THR A 305 -4.06 -2.68 -14.15
N LYS A 306 -4.56 -3.48 -15.10
CA LYS A 306 -5.06 -3.02 -16.40
C LYS A 306 -6.18 -2.00 -16.25
N GLN A 307 -7.16 -2.27 -15.38
CA GLN A 307 -8.29 -1.37 -15.13
C GLN A 307 -7.84 -0.06 -14.49
N PHE A 308 -6.89 -0.10 -13.56
CA PHE A 308 -6.30 1.12 -13.02
C PHE A 308 -5.57 1.94 -14.09
N LEU A 309 -4.75 1.30 -14.94
CA LEU A 309 -4.07 2.02 -16.03
C LEU A 309 -5.07 2.63 -17.02
N HIS A 310 -6.19 1.94 -17.28
CA HIS A 310 -7.29 2.49 -18.07
C HIS A 310 -7.90 3.74 -17.39
N PHE A 311 -8.30 3.62 -16.12
CA PHE A 311 -8.86 4.70 -15.32
C PHE A 311 -7.92 5.91 -15.21
N ALA A 312 -6.64 5.69 -14.93
CA ALA A 312 -5.64 6.76 -14.86
C ALA A 312 -5.50 7.49 -16.20
N ALA A 313 -5.47 6.74 -17.31
CA ALA A 313 -5.35 7.31 -18.65
C ALA A 313 -6.59 8.09 -19.12
N THR A 314 -7.79 7.74 -18.62
CA THR A 314 -9.04 8.41 -18.97
C THR A 314 -9.36 9.58 -18.04
N LYS A 315 -9.17 9.40 -16.73
CA LYS A 315 -9.51 10.40 -15.71
C LYS A 315 -8.39 11.40 -15.45
N TYR A 316 -7.13 11.01 -15.62
CA TYR A 316 -5.95 11.86 -15.40
C TYR A 316 -4.98 11.88 -16.60
N PRO A 317 -5.45 12.07 -17.85
CA PRO A 317 -4.60 11.99 -19.05
C PRO A 317 -3.40 12.94 -19.09
N THR A 318 -3.40 14.03 -18.32
CA THR A 318 -2.29 15.00 -18.26
C THR A 318 -1.21 14.64 -17.25
N ALA A 319 -1.42 13.63 -16.39
CA ALA A 319 -0.41 13.23 -15.43
C ALA A 319 0.86 12.76 -16.14
N LYS A 320 2.05 13.02 -15.58
CA LYS A 320 3.32 12.60 -16.22
C LYS A 320 3.61 11.11 -16.01
N TYR A 321 3.41 10.63 -14.78
CA TYR A 321 3.73 9.27 -14.38
C TYR A 321 2.55 8.60 -13.67
N VAL A 322 2.52 7.28 -13.76
CA VAL A 322 1.64 6.38 -13.00
C VAL A 322 2.52 5.46 -12.18
N MET A 323 2.21 5.28 -10.91
CA MET A 323 2.81 4.27 -10.04
C MET A 323 1.74 3.27 -9.64
N VAL A 324 2.08 2.00 -9.67
CA VAL A 324 1.29 0.92 -9.07
C VAL A 324 2.05 0.44 -7.84
N ALA A 325 1.36 0.22 -6.74
CA ALA A 325 1.93 -0.18 -5.46
C ALA A 325 1.03 -1.20 -4.75
N ASP A 326 1.61 -2.07 -3.91
CA ASP A 326 0.86 -2.87 -2.93
C ASP A 326 0.49 -2.02 -1.70
N ASP A 327 -0.40 -2.52 -0.84
CA ASP A 327 -0.82 -1.84 0.39
C ASP A 327 0.03 -2.18 1.63
N ASP A 328 0.97 -3.10 1.50
CA ASP A 328 1.87 -3.57 2.55
C ASP A 328 3.24 -2.85 2.58
N LEU A 329 3.28 -1.58 2.17
CA LEU A 329 4.55 -0.87 1.98
C LEU A 329 4.53 0.57 2.49
N TYR A 330 5.73 1.12 2.64
CA TYR A 330 5.94 2.53 2.97
C TYR A 330 6.64 3.24 1.81
N LEU A 331 6.10 4.39 1.38
CA LEU A 331 6.66 5.22 0.30
C LEU A 331 7.18 6.56 0.79
N ARG A 332 8.40 6.93 0.36
CA ARG A 332 8.94 8.29 0.45
C ARG A 332 8.54 9.09 -0.78
N LEU A 333 7.26 9.47 -0.86
CA LEU A 333 6.72 10.18 -2.02
C LEU A 333 7.44 11.52 -2.27
N ASP A 334 7.95 12.18 -1.22
CA ASP A 334 8.81 13.36 -1.33
C ASP A 334 10.06 13.09 -2.19
N LYS A 335 10.76 11.98 -1.92
CA LYS A 335 11.98 11.57 -2.63
C LYS A 335 11.68 11.02 -4.02
N ILE A 336 10.59 10.25 -4.15
CA ILE A 336 10.14 9.69 -5.42
C ILE A 336 9.78 10.82 -6.39
N SER A 337 8.95 11.78 -5.97
CA SER A 337 8.55 12.93 -6.77
C SER A 337 9.74 13.78 -7.20
N ALA A 338 10.65 14.11 -6.26
CA ALA A 338 11.86 14.86 -6.58
C ALA A 338 12.81 14.14 -7.56
N ARG A 339 12.79 12.80 -7.60
CA ARG A 339 13.54 12.03 -8.60
C ARG A 339 12.82 12.05 -9.95
N LEU A 340 11.51 11.82 -9.98
CA LEU A 340 10.72 11.85 -11.23
C LEU A 340 10.76 13.22 -11.91
N GLN A 341 10.75 14.33 -11.15
CA GLN A 341 10.88 15.68 -11.70
C GLN A 341 12.22 15.93 -12.41
N ARG A 342 13.29 15.26 -11.97
CA ARG A 342 14.63 15.37 -12.57
C ARG A 342 14.84 14.46 -13.77
N LEU A 343 13.88 13.56 -14.06
CA LEU A 343 13.97 12.73 -15.25
C LEU A 343 13.62 13.57 -16.49
N ASP A 344 14.57 13.63 -17.42
CA ASP A 344 14.36 14.25 -18.73
C ASP A 344 13.46 13.40 -19.66
N GLN A 345 13.11 12.18 -19.22
CA GLN A 345 12.31 11.22 -19.97
C GLN A 345 10.91 11.04 -19.34
N SER A 346 9.95 11.87 -19.75
CA SER A 346 8.53 11.78 -19.35
C SER A 346 7.68 10.84 -20.21
N LYS A 347 8.30 10.15 -21.18
CA LYS A 347 7.64 9.20 -22.10
C LYS A 347 8.45 7.92 -22.24
N ARG A 348 7.78 6.83 -22.60
CA ARG A 348 8.39 5.51 -22.80
C ARG A 348 9.25 5.09 -21.60
N TYR A 349 8.74 5.33 -20.40
CA TYR A 349 9.40 5.05 -19.14
C TYR A 349 8.69 3.89 -18.44
N TYR A 350 9.46 2.89 -18.05
CA TYR A 350 9.04 1.77 -17.20
C TYR A 350 10.18 1.48 -16.24
N ALA A 351 9.94 1.53 -14.94
CA ALA A 351 10.99 1.34 -13.94
C ALA A 351 10.47 0.72 -12.63
N GLY A 352 11.38 0.16 -11.85
CA GLY A 352 11.10 -0.39 -10.51
C GLY A 352 12.26 -1.24 -10.01
N HIS A 353 12.00 -2.18 -9.10
CA HIS A 353 13.01 -3.13 -8.65
C HIS A 353 13.13 -4.25 -9.69
N VAL A 354 14.25 -4.32 -10.41
CA VAL A 354 14.44 -5.25 -11.54
C VAL A 354 15.53 -6.26 -11.21
N ARG A 355 15.16 -7.38 -10.59
CA ARG A 355 16.12 -8.40 -10.12
C ARG A 355 17.01 -8.97 -11.22
N ALA A 356 16.49 -9.11 -12.45
CA ALA A 356 17.27 -9.65 -13.55
C ALA A 356 18.43 -8.73 -13.96
N ILE A 357 18.27 -7.42 -13.76
CA ILE A 357 19.32 -6.42 -14.01
C ILE A 357 20.21 -6.28 -12.78
N GLU A 358 19.62 -6.14 -11.59
CA GLU A 358 20.38 -5.96 -10.32
C GLU A 358 21.27 -7.13 -9.96
N ASN A 359 20.92 -8.35 -10.40
CA ASN A 359 21.68 -9.56 -10.09
C ASN A 359 22.34 -10.18 -11.33
N ALA A 360 22.20 -9.56 -12.50
CA ALA A 360 22.66 -10.11 -13.79
C ALA A 360 22.21 -11.58 -14.02
N MET A 361 21.06 -11.98 -13.48
CA MET A 361 20.55 -13.35 -13.52
C MET A 361 19.19 -13.40 -14.22
N LYS A 362 19.08 -14.25 -15.22
CA LYS A 362 17.79 -14.56 -15.83
C LYS A 362 16.93 -15.37 -14.88
N GLN A 363 15.63 -15.13 -14.90
CA GLN A 363 14.68 -15.80 -14.02
C GLN A 363 13.85 -16.82 -14.82
N PRO A 364 13.90 -18.12 -14.46
CA PRO A 364 12.98 -19.09 -15.07
C PRO A 364 11.57 -18.88 -14.50
N PRO A 365 10.51 -19.15 -15.30
CA PRO A 365 9.16 -19.19 -14.79
C PRO A 365 9.02 -20.33 -13.77
N ILE A 366 8.27 -20.08 -12.69
CA ILE A 366 8.03 -21.10 -11.66
C ILE A 366 7.01 -22.10 -12.21
N ARG A 367 7.41 -23.38 -12.29
CA ARG A 367 6.59 -24.48 -12.80
C ARG A 367 6.05 -25.41 -11.71
N ASP A 368 6.19 -25.02 -10.45
CA ASP A 368 5.67 -25.74 -9.30
C ASP A 368 4.19 -25.36 -9.06
N PRO A 369 3.23 -26.29 -9.22
CA PRO A 369 1.80 -26.03 -9.02
C PRO A 369 1.43 -25.52 -7.63
N GLU A 370 2.24 -25.83 -6.61
CA GLU A 370 2.02 -25.39 -5.23
C GLU A 370 2.44 -23.93 -5.00
N SER A 371 3.14 -23.33 -5.97
CA SER A 371 3.56 -21.93 -5.88
C SER A 371 2.41 -20.98 -6.22
N ARG A 372 2.22 -19.93 -5.43
CA ARG A 372 1.32 -18.81 -5.77
C ARG A 372 1.70 -18.12 -7.09
N ASN A 373 2.95 -18.28 -7.52
CA ASN A 373 3.48 -17.71 -8.77
C ASN A 373 3.64 -18.80 -9.84
N TYR A 374 2.90 -19.90 -9.75
CA TYR A 374 2.89 -20.96 -10.73
C TYR A 374 2.44 -20.42 -12.09
N LEU A 375 3.27 -20.65 -13.11
CA LEU A 375 2.98 -20.28 -14.49
C LEU A 375 2.90 -21.55 -15.33
N LEU A 376 1.72 -21.82 -15.90
CA LEU A 376 1.49 -22.97 -16.77
C LEU A 376 2.29 -22.83 -18.07
N SER A 377 2.89 -23.93 -18.54
CA SER A 377 3.60 -23.96 -19.84
C SER A 377 2.69 -23.57 -21.01
N ALA A 378 1.40 -23.89 -20.92
CA ALA A 378 0.40 -23.49 -21.90
C ALA A 378 0.15 -21.96 -21.94
N GLN A 379 0.28 -21.28 -20.81
CA GLN A 379 0.15 -19.82 -20.71
C GLN A 379 1.43 -19.10 -21.14
N TYR A 380 2.59 -19.68 -20.82
CA TYR A 380 3.89 -19.10 -21.15
C TYR A 380 4.89 -20.21 -21.48
N GLN A 381 5.24 -20.34 -22.76
CA GLN A 381 6.04 -21.46 -23.27
C GLN A 381 7.55 -21.26 -23.13
N LEU A 382 8.02 -20.02 -22.93
CA LEU A 382 9.45 -19.73 -22.85
C LEU A 382 10.03 -20.22 -21.52
N ASN A 383 11.31 -20.59 -21.54
CA ASN A 383 12.04 -21.07 -20.36
C ASN A 383 12.64 -19.94 -19.52
N GLU A 384 12.57 -18.70 -20.02
CA GLU A 384 13.11 -17.51 -19.37
C GLU A 384 12.03 -16.41 -19.38
N LEU A 385 11.88 -15.73 -18.24
CA LEU A 385 11.09 -14.51 -18.15
C LEU A 385 11.91 -13.33 -18.69
N PRO A 386 11.28 -12.34 -19.34
CA PRO A 386 11.96 -11.09 -19.64
C PRO A 386 12.34 -10.38 -18.33
N PRO A 387 13.26 -9.41 -18.34
CA PRO A 387 13.38 -8.48 -17.21
C PRO A 387 12.04 -7.80 -16.95
N PHE A 388 11.63 -7.72 -15.68
CA PHE A 388 10.42 -7.03 -15.23
C PHE A 388 10.68 -6.30 -13.90
N ALA A 389 9.94 -5.22 -13.66
CA ALA A 389 9.89 -4.58 -12.35
C ALA A 389 8.96 -5.37 -11.44
N LEU A 390 9.43 -5.77 -10.26
CA LEU A 390 8.67 -6.60 -9.32
C LEU A 390 7.39 -5.91 -8.82
N GLY A 391 6.35 -6.71 -8.55
CA GLY A 391 4.96 -6.23 -8.38
C GLY A 391 4.62 -5.39 -7.14
N ALA A 392 5.54 -5.23 -6.18
CA ALA A 392 5.23 -4.44 -4.98
C ALA A 392 5.19 -2.96 -5.28
N ASN A 393 6.01 -2.49 -6.22
CA ASN A 393 5.79 -1.21 -6.87
C ASN A 393 6.61 -1.02 -8.15
N PHE A 394 6.01 -0.33 -9.10
CA PHE A 394 6.66 0.07 -10.35
C PHE A 394 6.07 1.37 -10.91
N PHE A 395 6.82 1.99 -11.80
CA PHE A 395 6.52 3.28 -12.43
C PHE A 395 6.36 3.11 -13.93
N LEU A 396 5.38 3.81 -14.49
CA LEU A 396 5.14 3.93 -15.92
C LEU A 396 4.99 5.41 -16.27
N SER A 397 5.46 5.83 -17.44
CA SER A 397 5.01 7.11 -17.99
C SER A 397 3.57 7.00 -18.48
N MET A 398 2.85 8.13 -18.52
CA MET A 398 1.44 8.14 -18.88
C MET A 398 1.16 7.68 -20.32
N ASP A 399 2.10 7.79 -21.25
CA ASP A 399 1.95 7.21 -22.60
C ASP A 399 1.91 5.68 -22.59
N CYS A 400 2.61 5.03 -21.64
CA CYS A 400 2.51 3.59 -21.41
C CYS A 400 1.12 3.20 -20.88
N ALA A 401 0.60 3.95 -19.90
CA ALA A 401 -0.76 3.74 -19.38
C ALA A 401 -1.83 3.94 -20.48
N LYS A 402 -1.68 4.99 -21.30
CA LYS A 402 -2.54 5.23 -22.47
C LYS A 402 -2.46 4.11 -23.51
N PHE A 403 -1.29 3.52 -23.71
CA PHE A 403 -1.16 2.35 -24.58
C PHE A 403 -1.96 1.16 -24.05
N VAL A 404 -1.83 0.84 -22.77
CA VAL A 404 -2.63 -0.24 -22.15
C VAL A 404 -4.12 0.08 -22.24
N SER A 405 -4.52 1.30 -21.91
CA SER A 405 -5.91 1.78 -22.00
C SER A 405 -6.51 1.62 -23.39
N ARG A 406 -5.80 2.03 -24.45
CA ARG A 406 -6.26 1.92 -25.85
C ARG A 406 -6.35 0.47 -26.34
N ASN A 407 -5.57 -0.42 -25.76
CA ASN A 407 -5.48 -1.82 -26.17
C ASN A 407 -6.07 -2.79 -25.15
N HIS A 408 -6.82 -2.31 -24.15
CA HIS A 408 -7.27 -3.10 -23.00
C HIS A 408 -8.04 -4.37 -23.40
N GLY A 409 -8.86 -4.30 -24.45
CA GLY A 409 -9.62 -5.45 -24.98
C GLY A 409 -8.80 -6.45 -25.80
N ARG A 410 -7.54 -6.13 -26.16
CA ARG A 410 -6.64 -6.97 -26.96
C ARG A 410 -5.48 -7.54 -26.14
N LEU A 411 -5.06 -6.84 -25.10
CA LEU A 411 -3.97 -7.25 -24.23
C LEU A 411 -4.40 -8.42 -23.35
N ARG A 412 -3.69 -9.53 -23.47
CA ARG A 412 -3.84 -10.71 -22.61
C ARG A 412 -2.95 -10.57 -21.38
N ASP A 413 -3.35 -11.19 -20.28
CA ASP A 413 -2.61 -11.20 -19.02
C ASP A 413 -2.27 -12.62 -18.57
N LEU A 414 -1.42 -12.69 -17.54
CA LEU A 414 -1.01 -13.92 -16.85
C LEU A 414 -1.69 -14.05 -15.47
N GLY A 415 -2.94 -13.56 -15.33
CA GLY A 415 -3.72 -13.67 -14.10
C GLY A 415 -3.10 -12.92 -12.91
N GLY A 416 -2.65 -13.65 -11.89
CA GLY A 416 -2.08 -13.07 -10.66
C GLY A 416 -0.68 -12.47 -10.81
N MET A 417 -0.04 -12.62 -11.98
CA MET A 417 1.30 -12.10 -12.27
C MET A 417 1.23 -10.76 -12.99
N ASP A 418 0.83 -9.70 -12.30
CA ASP A 418 0.71 -8.35 -12.84
C ASP A 418 2.06 -7.78 -13.28
N ASP A 419 3.11 -8.02 -12.52
CA ASP A 419 4.47 -7.56 -12.78
C ASP A 419 5.07 -8.08 -14.10
N ILE A 420 5.01 -9.40 -14.32
CA ILE A 420 5.41 -10.04 -15.58
C ILE A 420 4.50 -9.59 -16.72
N THR A 421 3.20 -9.51 -16.47
CA THR A 421 2.21 -9.10 -17.49
C THR A 421 2.50 -7.68 -18.01
N VAL A 422 2.72 -6.72 -17.11
CA VAL A 422 3.04 -5.33 -17.48
C VAL A 422 4.33 -5.29 -18.29
N ALA A 423 5.37 -6.03 -17.91
CA ALA A 423 6.60 -6.10 -18.68
C ALA A 423 6.36 -6.61 -20.10
N LEU A 424 5.54 -7.65 -20.29
CA LEU A 424 5.17 -8.16 -21.60
C LEU A 424 4.43 -7.11 -22.44
N TRP A 425 3.50 -6.36 -21.85
CA TRP A 425 2.84 -5.25 -22.53
C TRP A 425 3.82 -4.15 -22.94
N MET A 426 4.74 -3.77 -22.06
CA MET A 426 5.75 -2.75 -22.36
C MET A 426 6.70 -3.19 -23.48
N LEU A 427 7.05 -4.47 -23.55
CA LEU A 427 7.88 -5.03 -24.63
C LEU A 427 7.21 -4.92 -26.00
N THR A 428 5.87 -4.94 -26.09
CA THR A 428 5.18 -4.69 -27.37
C THR A 428 5.45 -3.29 -27.91
N MET A 429 5.78 -2.34 -27.03
CA MET A 429 6.20 -0.98 -27.37
C MET A 429 7.73 -0.85 -27.48
N GLN A 430 8.51 -1.93 -27.34
CA GLN A 430 9.97 -1.91 -27.20
C GLN A 430 10.46 -1.06 -26.01
N ILE A 431 9.73 -1.12 -24.89
CA ILE A 431 10.11 -0.46 -23.64
C ILE A 431 10.61 -1.54 -22.68
N HIS A 432 11.83 -1.38 -22.21
CA HIS A 432 12.46 -2.28 -21.24
C HIS A 432 12.45 -1.64 -19.85
N PRO A 433 12.28 -2.43 -18.77
CA PRO A 433 12.32 -1.89 -17.42
C PRO A 433 13.70 -1.34 -17.08
N LYS A 434 13.71 -0.23 -16.35
CA LYS A 434 14.91 0.38 -15.78
C LYS A 434 14.93 0.18 -14.25
N PRO A 435 16.09 -0.10 -13.63
CA PRO A 435 16.19 -0.10 -12.18
C PRO A 435 15.83 1.27 -11.60
N PHE A 436 15.06 1.28 -10.51
CA PHE A 436 14.81 2.46 -9.70
C PHE A 436 15.41 2.23 -8.30
N ASN A 437 16.48 2.95 -7.99
CA ASN A 437 17.26 2.71 -6.77
C ASN A 437 16.44 3.02 -5.50
N GLY A 438 16.62 2.21 -4.44
CA GLY A 438 16.01 2.43 -3.14
C GLY A 438 14.68 1.72 -2.92
N LEU A 439 14.31 0.77 -3.79
CA LEU A 439 13.14 -0.10 -3.62
C LEU A 439 13.59 -1.46 -3.08
N LYS A 440 13.10 -1.86 -1.91
CA LYS A 440 13.45 -3.16 -1.30
C LYS A 440 12.25 -3.86 -0.67
N TYR A 441 12.41 -5.17 -0.51
CA TYR A 441 11.45 -6.09 0.10
C TYR A 441 11.97 -6.50 1.46
N LEU A 442 11.14 -6.42 2.50
CA LEU A 442 11.57 -6.83 3.82
C LEU A 442 11.74 -8.36 3.92
N ASN A 443 11.10 -9.17 3.07
CA ASN A 443 11.29 -10.62 3.09
C ASN A 443 12.65 -11.11 2.54
N SER A 444 13.33 -10.30 1.73
CA SER A 444 14.51 -10.74 0.95
C SER A 444 15.65 -9.72 0.89
N GLY A 445 15.45 -8.52 1.43
CA GLY A 445 16.46 -7.46 1.52
C GLY A 445 16.70 -6.97 2.94
N THR A 446 17.48 -5.91 3.10
CA THR A 446 17.77 -5.29 4.39
C THR A 446 17.19 -3.88 4.45
N CYS A 447 16.77 -3.46 5.64
CA CYS A 447 16.36 -2.08 5.84
C CYS A 447 17.62 -1.20 5.71
N ARG A 448 17.54 -0.16 4.88
CA ARG A 448 18.58 0.87 4.76
C ARG A 448 17.98 2.26 4.83
N ASP A 449 18.76 3.22 5.30
CA ASP A 449 18.29 4.58 5.52
C ASP A 449 18.10 5.39 4.23
N ASP A 450 18.66 4.90 3.10
CA ASP A 450 18.55 5.48 1.77
C ASP A 450 17.32 5.02 0.98
N LEU A 451 16.50 4.13 1.54
CA LEU A 451 15.35 3.57 0.85
C LEU A 451 14.26 4.62 0.60
N VAL A 452 13.63 4.50 -0.56
CA VAL A 452 12.43 5.28 -0.94
C VAL A 452 11.17 4.43 -0.93
N SER A 453 11.31 3.11 -0.92
CA SER A 453 10.23 2.15 -0.70
C SER A 453 10.73 0.93 0.08
N LEU A 454 9.94 0.49 1.05
CA LEU A 454 10.11 -0.80 1.73
C LEU A 454 8.76 -1.54 1.78
N SER A 455 8.72 -2.75 1.24
CA SER A 455 7.51 -3.60 1.13
C SER A 455 7.54 -4.80 2.07
N ASP A 456 6.45 -5.58 2.14
CA ASP A 456 6.19 -6.66 3.09
C ASP A 456 6.09 -6.20 4.55
N LEU A 457 5.62 -4.99 4.78
CA LEU A 457 5.46 -4.37 6.09
C LEU A 457 4.10 -4.71 6.72
N SER A 458 4.06 -4.77 8.04
CA SER A 458 2.80 -4.71 8.80
C SER A 458 2.28 -3.27 8.87
N GLU A 459 1.00 -3.10 9.19
CA GLU A 459 0.35 -1.80 9.38
C GLU A 459 1.01 -0.98 10.50
N SER A 460 1.54 -1.68 11.51
CA SER A 460 2.29 -1.07 12.61
C SER A 460 3.64 -0.55 12.12
N ALA A 461 4.34 -1.32 11.29
CA ALA A 461 5.64 -0.93 10.73
C ALA A 461 5.53 0.30 9.83
N ILE A 462 4.49 0.38 9.00
CA ILE A 462 4.19 1.56 8.17
C ILE A 462 4.11 2.83 9.03
N ARG A 463 3.43 2.76 10.18
CA ARG A 463 3.31 3.88 11.14
C ARG A 463 4.61 4.20 11.86
N VAL A 464 5.35 3.18 12.30
CA VAL A 464 6.65 3.37 12.96
C VAL A 464 7.65 4.04 12.03
N ILE A 465 7.75 3.60 10.78
CA ILE A 465 8.61 4.25 9.77
C ILE A 465 8.16 5.70 9.56
N HIS A 466 6.85 5.96 9.50
CA HIS A 466 6.37 7.33 9.37
C HIS A 466 6.80 8.21 10.55
N ALA A 467 6.59 7.74 11.77
CA ALA A 467 6.97 8.45 12.99
C ALA A 467 8.48 8.74 13.01
N ASN A 468 9.31 7.76 12.66
CA ASN A 468 10.76 7.95 12.53
C ASN A 468 11.10 9.13 11.60
N ILE A 469 10.46 9.21 10.43
CA ILE A 469 10.71 10.30 9.48
C ILE A 469 10.23 11.66 9.99
N GLN A 470 9.05 11.70 10.64
CA GLN A 470 8.50 12.94 11.22
C GLN A 470 9.37 13.46 12.37
N GLU A 471 9.92 12.56 13.19
CA GLU A 471 10.79 12.87 14.33
C GLU A 471 12.26 13.12 13.91
N HIS A 472 12.56 13.18 12.62
CA HIS A 472 13.91 13.31 12.07
C HIS A 472 14.87 12.19 12.47
N HIS A 473 14.34 11.03 12.86
CA HIS A 473 15.10 9.80 12.99
C HIS A 473 15.42 9.20 11.61
N ARG A 474 16.34 8.24 11.62
CA ARG A 474 16.69 7.46 10.42
C ARG A 474 15.52 6.57 9.99
N PHE A 475 15.38 6.27 8.70
CA PHE A 475 14.29 5.45 8.17
C PHE A 475 14.19 4.09 8.89
N CYS A 476 15.34 3.45 9.14
CA CYS A 476 15.45 2.16 9.82
C CYS A 476 15.73 2.28 11.32
N HIS A 477 15.42 3.42 11.95
CA HIS A 477 15.54 3.56 13.39
C HIS A 477 14.69 2.51 14.12
N ASP A 478 15.28 1.85 15.12
CA ASP A 478 14.69 0.72 15.87
C ASP A 478 14.17 -0.43 15.00
N PHE A 479 14.77 -0.64 13.83
CA PHE A 479 14.39 -1.70 12.91
C PHE A 479 14.58 -3.10 13.54
N GLN A 480 13.48 -3.85 13.58
CA GLN A 480 13.48 -5.27 13.90
C GLN A 480 12.67 -6.03 12.84
N ARG A 481 13.34 -6.86 12.05
CA ARG A 481 12.75 -7.51 10.87
C ARG A 481 11.44 -8.23 11.16
N ARG A 482 11.40 -9.10 12.17
CA ARG A 482 10.20 -9.90 12.50
C ARG A 482 9.07 -9.10 13.13
N VAL A 483 9.36 -7.96 13.74
CA VAL A 483 8.34 -7.02 14.25
C VAL A 483 7.73 -6.22 13.10
N TRP A 484 8.55 -5.88 12.09
CA TRP A 484 8.12 -5.05 10.98
C TRP A 484 7.48 -5.85 9.84
N LEU A 485 7.89 -7.10 9.65
CA LEU A 485 7.38 -7.97 8.60
C LEU A 485 5.91 -8.29 8.83
N ARG A 486 5.09 -8.17 7.79
CA ARG A 486 3.70 -8.64 7.86
C ARG A 486 3.64 -10.14 8.19
N PRO A 487 2.66 -10.59 8.97
CA PRO A 487 2.38 -12.00 9.13
C PRO A 487 2.08 -12.63 7.77
N ASN A 488 2.53 -13.86 7.56
CA ASN A 488 2.13 -14.61 6.37
C ASN A 488 0.69 -15.08 6.57
N ILE A 489 -0.26 -14.29 6.11
CA ILE A 489 -1.66 -14.72 6.07
C ILE A 489 -1.74 -15.74 4.92
N GLY A 490 -2.05 -16.99 5.27
CA GLY A 490 -2.31 -18.05 4.29
C GLY A 490 -3.34 -17.60 3.26
N ALA A 491 -3.41 -18.28 2.11
CA ALA A 491 -4.57 -18.08 1.25
C ALA A 491 -5.82 -18.37 2.08
N PRO A 492 -6.91 -17.58 1.97
CA PRO A 492 -8.15 -17.90 2.66
C PRO A 492 -8.50 -19.38 2.42
N THR A 493 -8.67 -20.12 3.51
CA THR A 493 -9.08 -21.53 3.48
C THR A 493 -10.58 -21.62 3.25
N GLU A 494 -10.96 -22.40 2.25
CA GLU A 494 -12.28 -23.02 1.98
C GLU A 494 -13.53 -22.11 1.95
N GLY A 495 -14.40 -22.37 0.96
CA GLY A 495 -15.61 -21.60 0.68
C GLY A 495 -15.66 -21.10 -0.76
N HIS A 496 -16.87 -20.93 -1.29
CA HIS A 496 -17.05 -20.41 -2.63
C HIS A 496 -17.05 -18.87 -2.61
N PRO A 497 -16.28 -18.21 -3.50
CA PRO A 497 -16.31 -16.75 -3.58
C PRO A 497 -17.67 -16.32 -4.15
N ARG A 498 -18.41 -15.52 -3.38
CA ARG A 498 -19.65 -14.88 -3.80
C ARG A 498 -19.40 -13.39 -4.04
N LEU A 499 -19.80 -12.92 -5.21
CA LEU A 499 -19.72 -11.51 -5.56
C LEU A 499 -20.64 -10.71 -4.62
N LEU A 500 -20.12 -9.67 -3.97
CA LEU A 500 -20.90 -8.78 -3.14
C LEU A 500 -21.50 -7.67 -4.00
N VAL A 501 -22.69 -7.93 -4.56
CA VAL A 501 -23.48 -6.90 -5.24
C VAL A 501 -24.90 -6.99 -4.70
N PHE A 502 -25.38 -5.88 -4.14
CA PHE A 502 -26.74 -5.73 -3.64
C PHE A 502 -27.46 -4.64 -4.41
N ASP A 503 -28.74 -4.88 -4.69
CA ASP A 503 -29.61 -3.84 -5.22
C ASP A 503 -29.72 -2.68 -4.22
N ARG A 504 -29.82 -1.47 -4.75
CA ARG A 504 -30.02 -0.26 -3.93
C ARG A 504 -31.35 -0.36 -3.20
N GLU A 505 -31.34 0.03 -1.93
CA GLU A 505 -32.56 0.07 -1.13
C GLU A 505 -33.34 1.35 -1.37
N ALA A 506 -34.66 1.23 -1.38
CA ALA A 506 -35.54 2.38 -1.37
C ALA A 506 -35.55 3.04 0.01
N LEU A 507 -35.53 4.37 0.02
CA LEU A 507 -35.70 5.18 1.23
C LEU A 507 -37.19 5.48 1.45
N TYR A 508 -37.64 5.27 2.68
CA TYR A 508 -38.98 5.62 3.13
C TYR A 508 -38.88 6.75 4.16
N PHE A 509 -39.75 7.75 4.02
CA PHE A 509 -39.83 8.89 4.93
C PHE A 509 -41.19 8.90 5.61
N ASP A 510 -41.17 9.02 6.94
CA ASP A 510 -42.34 9.28 7.75
C ASP A 510 -42.16 10.60 8.51
N PHE A 511 -43.23 11.37 8.63
CA PHE A 511 -43.19 12.72 9.20
C PHE A 511 -44.19 12.83 10.35
N ALA A 512 -43.72 13.34 11.48
CA ALA A 512 -44.55 13.51 12.67
C ALA A 512 -44.30 14.86 13.35
N PHE A 513 -45.37 15.53 13.74
CA PHE A 513 -45.29 16.67 14.64
C PHE A 513 -45.19 16.18 16.08
N ARG A 514 -44.22 16.70 16.83
CA ARG A 514 -44.18 16.43 18.27
C ARG A 514 -45.23 17.30 18.96
N THR A 515 -46.15 16.66 19.67
CA THR A 515 -47.15 17.34 20.50
C THR A 515 -46.74 17.31 21.97
N THR A 516 -47.15 18.33 22.73
CA THR A 516 -47.05 18.33 24.19
C THR A 516 -48.19 17.51 24.79
N SER A 517 -48.18 17.31 26.12
CA SER A 517 -49.27 16.63 26.83
C SER A 517 -50.64 17.31 26.71
N LYS A 518 -50.70 18.53 26.15
CA LYS A 518 -51.93 19.28 25.86
C LYS A 518 -52.30 19.26 24.37
N GLU A 519 -51.74 18.33 23.59
CA GLU A 519 -51.93 18.20 22.13
C GLU A 519 -51.48 19.43 21.31
N THR A 520 -50.81 20.40 21.94
CA THR A 520 -50.24 21.55 21.23
C THR A 520 -48.88 21.20 20.63
N TRP A 521 -48.59 21.69 19.44
CA TRP A 521 -47.29 21.45 18.78
C TRP A 521 -46.13 22.01 19.61
N ALA A 522 -45.09 21.21 19.78
CA ALA A 522 -43.89 21.54 20.53
C ALA A 522 -42.85 22.32 19.70
N GLY A 523 -43.19 22.79 18.49
CA GLY A 523 -42.26 23.50 17.60
C GLY A 523 -41.21 22.60 16.94
N GLN A 524 -41.46 21.28 16.91
CA GLN A 524 -40.53 20.27 16.43
C GLN A 524 -41.22 19.36 15.40
N LEU A 525 -40.60 19.18 14.24
CA LEU A 525 -40.93 18.11 13.29
C LEU A 525 -39.90 16.99 13.45
N ILE A 526 -40.37 15.75 13.45
CA ILE A 526 -39.53 14.55 13.41
C ILE A 526 -39.73 13.88 12.05
N THR A 527 -38.63 13.66 11.35
CA THR A 527 -38.59 12.79 10.17
C THR A 527 -37.96 11.47 10.54
N THR A 528 -38.66 10.38 10.29
CA THR A 528 -38.11 9.03 10.40
C THR A 528 -37.73 8.58 9.00
N VAL A 529 -36.47 8.20 8.81
CA VAL A 529 -35.97 7.62 7.56
C VAL A 529 -35.67 6.15 7.77
N SER A 530 -36.18 5.26 6.92
CA SER A 530 -35.95 3.82 7.00
C SER A 530 -35.75 3.19 5.63
N THR A 531 -35.29 1.93 5.62
CA THR A 531 -35.29 1.05 4.43
C THR A 531 -36.06 -0.23 4.74
N ASN A 532 -36.15 -1.14 3.78
CA ASN A 532 -36.79 -2.44 4.00
C ASN A 532 -36.01 -3.35 4.96
N THR A 533 -34.71 -3.10 5.15
CA THR A 533 -33.84 -3.94 5.97
C THR A 533 -33.37 -3.25 7.24
N HIS A 534 -33.47 -1.92 7.31
CA HIS A 534 -33.01 -1.14 8.45
C HIS A 534 -34.14 -0.38 9.15
N ALA A 535 -34.06 -0.36 10.49
CA ALA A 535 -34.96 0.41 11.32
C ALA A 535 -34.83 1.93 11.09
N GLY A 536 -35.89 2.66 11.44
CA GLY A 536 -35.97 4.09 11.19
C GLY A 536 -35.05 4.95 12.05
N VAL A 537 -34.27 5.84 11.43
CA VAL A 537 -33.47 6.90 12.07
C VAL A 537 -34.29 8.18 12.13
N LYS A 538 -34.34 8.81 13.31
CA LYS A 538 -35.13 10.03 13.54
C LYS A 538 -34.26 11.28 13.46
N VAL A 539 -34.66 12.22 12.60
CA VAL A 539 -34.04 13.54 12.44
C VAL A 539 -35.03 14.61 12.86
N ALA A 540 -34.62 15.45 13.81
CA ALA A 540 -35.44 16.56 14.29
C ALA A 540 -35.17 17.83 13.50
N TYR A 541 -36.23 18.59 13.22
CA TYR A 541 -36.20 19.94 12.68
C TYR A 541 -36.83 20.93 13.66
N PHE A 542 -36.12 22.01 13.95
CA PHE A 542 -36.57 23.11 14.79
C PHE A 542 -36.58 24.43 13.98
N PRO A 543 -37.69 24.78 13.31
CA PRO A 543 -37.77 25.96 12.44
C PRO A 543 -37.41 27.29 13.14
N ALA A 544 -37.55 27.35 14.46
CA ALA A 544 -37.21 28.52 15.25
C ALA A 544 -35.70 28.72 15.46
N SER A 545 -34.89 27.68 15.30
CA SER A 545 -33.45 27.69 15.62
C SER A 545 -32.54 27.23 14.47
N GLU A 546 -33.08 26.68 13.39
CA GLU A 546 -32.29 26.25 12.23
C GLU A 546 -33.02 26.50 10.90
N THR A 547 -32.24 26.60 9.82
CA THR A 547 -32.78 26.77 8.47
C THR A 547 -33.21 25.44 7.86
N PHE A 548 -34.10 25.48 6.86
CA PHE A 548 -34.53 24.28 6.15
C PHE A 548 -33.36 23.59 5.42
N SER A 549 -32.45 24.37 4.82
CA SER A 549 -31.22 23.83 4.20
C SER A 549 -30.33 23.10 5.20
N THR A 550 -30.16 23.63 6.41
CA THR A 550 -29.41 22.95 7.50
C THR A 550 -30.05 21.62 7.86
N TYR A 551 -31.38 21.57 7.94
CA TYR A 551 -32.12 20.36 8.24
C TYR A 551 -32.05 19.31 7.11
N LEU A 552 -32.17 19.71 5.85
CA LEU A 552 -31.98 18.83 4.70
C LEU A 552 -30.57 18.23 4.67
N ARG A 553 -29.55 19.03 4.98
CA ARG A 553 -28.16 18.54 5.12
C ARG A 553 -28.05 17.49 6.22
N LYS A 554 -28.66 17.73 7.39
CA LYS A 554 -28.70 16.74 8.48
C LYS A 554 -29.37 15.44 8.04
N ILE A 555 -30.49 15.50 7.30
CA ILE A 555 -31.12 14.30 6.75
C ILE A 555 -30.14 13.58 5.82
N CYS A 556 -29.50 14.29 4.87
CA CYS A 556 -28.55 13.66 3.97
C CYS A 556 -27.42 12.98 4.73
N THR A 557 -26.78 13.66 5.68
CA THR A 557 -25.70 13.10 6.50
C THR A 557 -26.16 11.86 7.27
N GLN A 558 -27.35 11.87 7.86
CA GLN A 558 -27.90 10.71 8.56
C GLN A 558 -28.14 9.53 7.62
N ILE A 559 -28.58 9.79 6.39
CA ILE A 559 -28.78 8.73 5.39
C ILE A 559 -27.45 8.19 4.90
N GLN A 560 -26.47 9.05 4.64
CA GLN A 560 -25.16 8.63 4.20
C GLN A 560 -24.45 7.73 5.21
N ILE A 561 -24.68 7.96 6.52
CA ILE A 561 -24.14 7.13 7.59
C ILE A 561 -24.95 5.86 7.77
N ASN A 562 -26.26 5.97 7.97
CA ASN A 562 -27.05 4.82 8.46
C ASN A 562 -27.59 3.92 7.34
N PHE A 563 -27.62 4.42 6.09
CA PHE A 563 -28.12 3.69 4.93
C PHE A 563 -27.15 3.83 3.74
N PRO A 564 -25.88 3.40 3.89
CA PRO A 564 -24.88 3.54 2.83
C PRO A 564 -25.22 2.71 1.58
N SER A 565 -26.13 1.74 1.67
CA SER A 565 -26.70 0.97 0.56
C SER A 565 -27.78 1.72 -0.24
N ALA A 566 -28.35 2.80 0.30
CA ALA A 566 -29.39 3.61 -0.35
C ALA A 566 -28.77 4.81 -1.12
N ILE A 567 -27.86 4.52 -2.05
CA ILE A 567 -27.04 5.52 -2.74
C ILE A 567 -27.90 6.46 -3.60
N THR A 568 -28.06 7.69 -3.12
CA THR A 568 -28.75 8.80 -3.78
C THR A 568 -27.95 10.09 -3.53
N ALA A 569 -27.83 10.96 -4.54
CA ALA A 569 -27.16 12.24 -4.34
C ALA A 569 -27.94 13.08 -3.31
N CYS A 570 -27.25 13.89 -2.49
CA CYS A 570 -27.95 14.77 -1.55
C CYS A 570 -28.95 15.70 -2.27
N ALA A 571 -28.64 16.13 -3.49
CA ALA A 571 -29.57 16.94 -4.30
C ALA A 571 -30.89 16.20 -4.57
N ASP A 572 -30.82 14.99 -5.13
CA ASP A 572 -32.00 14.16 -5.41
C ASP A 572 -32.79 13.85 -4.13
N LEU A 573 -32.07 13.58 -3.03
CA LEU A 573 -32.66 13.34 -1.73
C LEU A 573 -33.40 14.58 -1.19
N ASN A 574 -32.79 15.75 -1.31
CA ASN A 574 -33.37 17.01 -0.85
C ASN A 574 -34.68 17.31 -1.58
N ASP A 575 -34.72 17.05 -2.90
CA ASP A 575 -35.92 17.20 -3.71
C ASP A 575 -37.02 16.23 -3.28
N GLN A 576 -36.66 14.96 -3.04
CA GLN A 576 -37.59 13.93 -2.56
C GLN A 576 -38.19 14.31 -1.19
N VAL A 577 -37.35 14.73 -0.23
CA VAL A 577 -37.81 15.13 1.12
C VAL A 577 -38.71 16.35 1.02
N ARG A 578 -38.35 17.36 0.23
CA ARG A 578 -39.15 18.58 0.05
C ARG A 578 -40.54 18.25 -0.51
N ALA A 579 -40.62 17.40 -1.53
CA ALA A 579 -41.88 16.99 -2.15
C ALA A 579 -42.80 16.24 -1.17
N GLN A 580 -42.28 15.22 -0.48
CA GLN A 580 -43.10 14.43 0.45
C GLN A 580 -43.50 15.23 1.69
N LEU A 581 -42.66 16.15 2.15
CA LEU A 581 -42.98 17.02 3.28
C LEU A 581 -44.08 18.03 2.94
N LEU A 582 -44.12 18.53 1.70
CA LEU A 582 -45.21 19.38 1.23
C LEU A 582 -46.54 18.62 1.15
N GLU A 583 -46.51 17.36 0.70
CA GLU A 583 -47.69 16.48 0.70
C GLU A 583 -48.20 16.24 2.12
N PHE A 584 -47.30 15.91 3.06
CA PHE A 584 -47.62 15.77 4.47
C PHE A 584 -48.24 17.05 5.05
N TYR A 585 -47.66 18.22 4.77
CA TYR A 585 -48.19 19.51 5.19
C TYR A 585 -49.62 19.74 4.70
N ASN A 586 -49.87 19.50 3.40
CA ASN A 586 -51.19 19.70 2.79
C ASN A 586 -52.25 18.80 3.44
N LYS A 587 -51.90 17.54 3.77
CA LYS A 587 -52.78 16.63 4.48
C LYS A 587 -53.15 17.13 5.87
N GLN A 588 -52.16 17.60 6.64
CA GLN A 588 -52.37 18.11 7.99
C GLN A 588 -53.16 19.43 8.02
N ALA A 589 -53.00 20.29 7.01
CA ALA A 589 -53.77 21.51 6.86
C ALA A 589 -55.27 21.25 6.66
N VAL A 590 -55.64 20.11 6.07
CA VAL A 590 -57.04 19.71 5.85
C VAL A 590 -57.66 19.11 7.11
N ASP A 591 -56.91 18.27 7.84
CA ASP A 591 -57.43 17.52 8.99
C ASP A 591 -57.62 18.37 10.27
N LYS A 592 -57.09 19.61 10.32
CA LYS A 592 -57.12 20.56 11.45
C LYS A 592 -56.55 20.11 12.84
N PRO A 593 -55.62 19.14 12.98
CA PRO A 593 -55.06 18.78 14.29
C PRO A 593 -53.99 19.75 14.81
N VAL A 594 -53.53 20.71 14.00
CA VAL A 594 -52.45 21.66 14.34
C VAL A 594 -52.96 23.11 14.22
N ASP A 595 -52.51 23.98 15.12
CA ASP A 595 -52.84 25.42 15.10
C ASP A 595 -52.52 26.05 13.73
N THR A 596 -53.51 26.72 13.14
CA THR A 596 -53.43 27.33 11.80
C THR A 596 -52.34 28.39 11.69
N LEU A 597 -52.09 29.14 12.76
CA LEU A 597 -51.01 30.14 12.81
C LEU A 597 -49.61 29.49 12.78
N GLN A 598 -49.50 28.26 13.26
CA GLN A 598 -48.25 27.50 13.29
C GLN A 598 -47.98 26.81 11.94
N LEU A 599 -49.03 26.32 11.26
CA LEU A 599 -48.95 25.84 9.88
C LEU A 599 -48.50 26.97 8.91
N GLU A 600 -49.00 28.19 9.06
CA GLU A 600 -48.58 29.33 8.22
C GLU A 600 -47.10 29.69 8.38
N LYS A 601 -46.56 29.67 9.62
CA LYS A 601 -45.12 29.87 9.85
C LYS A 601 -44.28 28.80 9.16
N TRP A 602 -44.79 27.58 9.07
CA TRP A 602 -44.13 26.47 8.40
C TRP A 602 -44.16 26.60 6.88
N LYS A 603 -45.31 27.00 6.33
CA LYS A 603 -45.47 27.29 4.90
C LYS A 603 -44.50 28.37 4.44
N LEU A 604 -44.36 29.46 5.21
CA LEU A 604 -43.37 30.51 4.94
C LEU A 604 -41.93 29.97 4.94
N CYS A 605 -41.56 29.08 5.87
CA CYS A 605 -40.23 28.46 5.87
C CYS A 605 -39.99 27.49 4.70
N LEU A 606 -41.04 26.85 4.16
CA LEU A 606 -40.96 25.93 3.02
C LEU A 606 -40.97 26.65 1.66
N GLU A 607 -41.66 27.79 1.56
CA GLU A 607 -41.87 28.55 0.32
C GLU A 607 -40.85 29.69 0.11
N GLN A 608 -40.13 30.15 1.14
CA GLN A 608 -39.17 31.27 1.03
C GLN A 608 -37.75 30.88 0.57
N GLN A 609 -37.46 29.61 0.29
CA GLN A 609 -36.14 29.08 -0.11
C GLN A 609 -36.29 27.84 -1.01
#